data_AF-A0A843CKY5-F1
#
_entry.id   AF-A0A843CKY5-F1
#
_cell.length_a   1.000
_cell.length_b   1.000
_cell.length_c   1.000
_cell.angle_alpha   90.00
_cell.angle_beta   90.00
_cell.angle_gamma   90.00
#
_symmetry.space_group_name_H-M   'P 1'
#
loop_
_entity.id
_entity.type
_entity.pdbx_description
1 polymer ?
#
loop_
_entity_poly.entity_id
_entity_poly.type
_entity_poly.pdbx_seq_one_letter_code
_entity_poly.pdbx_strand_id
1 'polypeptide(L)'
;MAIICNTCGLPEDLCACGELNKESTKIIIRLEERRFKKKGTMIEGLNSKLNDMHGTLSELKRKYACGGTAKDDYIFLQGDHRDTMKETLVKLGFAESSIEIH
;
A
#
# COMPACT_ATOMS: atom_id res chain seq x y z
N MET A 1 -29.38 -2.96 -23.54
CA MET A 1 -29.08 -1.59 -23.10
C MET A 1 -27.60 -1.55 -22.79
N ALA A 2 -26.82 -0.72 -23.48
CA ALA A 2 -25.42 -0.54 -23.13
C ALA A 2 -25.36 0.27 -21.83
N ILE A 3 -24.70 -0.27 -20.81
CA ILE A 3 -24.38 0.48 -19.61
C ILE A 3 -23.28 1.47 -20.03
N ILE A 4 -23.54 2.75 -19.83
CA ILE A 4 -22.64 3.84 -20.23
C ILE A 4 -22.01 4.36 -18.95
N CYS A 5 -20.69 4.54 -18.96
CA CYS A 5 -19.98 5.10 -17.82
C CYS A 5 -20.36 6.57 -17.62
N ASN A 6 -20.86 6.95 -16.44
CA ASN A 6 -21.21 8.34 -16.12
C ASN A 6 -20.00 9.28 -15.99
N THR A 7 -18.78 8.74 -15.93
CA THR A 7 -17.55 9.54 -15.82
C THR A 7 -16.97 9.90 -17.19
N CYS A 8 -16.98 8.96 -18.13
CA CYS A 8 -16.30 9.11 -19.42
C CYS A 8 -17.22 8.91 -20.64
N GLY A 9 -18.51 8.61 -20.45
CA GLY A 9 -19.52 8.54 -21.51
C GLY A 9 -19.35 7.38 -22.49
N LEU A 10 -18.40 6.48 -22.24
CA LEU A 10 -18.12 5.32 -23.08
C LEU A 10 -18.95 4.10 -22.62
N PRO A 11 -19.34 3.20 -23.54
CA PRO A 11 -19.91 1.89 -23.20
C PRO A 11 -18.97 1.13 -22.26
N GLU A 12 -19.53 0.41 -21.28
CA GLU A 12 -18.76 -0.30 -20.24
C GLU A 12 -17.70 -1.24 -20.84
N ASP A 13 -18.00 -1.88 -21.97
CA ASP A 13 -17.08 -2.79 -22.69
C ASP A 13 -15.84 -2.10 -23.29
N LEU A 14 -15.85 -0.77 -23.41
CA LEU A 14 -14.72 0.06 -23.91
C LEU A 14 -14.18 1.01 -22.85
N CYS A 15 -14.70 0.92 -21.62
CA CYS A 15 -14.39 1.85 -20.55
C CYS A 15 -13.11 1.45 -19.80
N ALA A 16 -12.03 2.19 -20.03
CA ALA A 16 -10.78 2.04 -19.27
C ALA A 16 -10.79 2.83 -17.95
N CYS A 17 -11.89 3.47 -17.56
CA CYS A 17 -11.96 4.35 -16.39
C CYS A 17 -11.75 3.58 -15.06
N GLY A 18 -11.99 2.26 -15.04
CA GLY A 18 -11.60 1.36 -13.93
C GLY A 18 -10.10 1.00 -13.90
N GLU A 19 -9.42 1.05 -15.04
CA GLU A 19 -7.97 0.78 -15.16
C GLU A 19 -7.13 2.05 -14.98
N LEU A 20 -7.63 3.21 -15.40
CA LEU A 20 -6.98 4.52 -15.22
C LEU A 20 -6.96 4.95 -13.74
N ASN A 21 -7.91 4.52 -12.91
CA ASN A 21 -7.86 4.73 -11.46
C ASN A 21 -6.76 3.88 -10.77
N LYS A 22 -6.06 3.01 -11.54
CA LYS A 22 -4.83 2.31 -11.15
C LYS A 22 -3.58 3.00 -11.74
N GLU A 23 -3.63 4.31 -12.02
CA GLU A 23 -2.42 5.10 -12.30
C GLU A 23 -1.48 5.07 -11.06
N SER A 24 -0.59 4.08 -11.11
CA SER A 24 0.65 3.86 -10.36
C SER A 24 0.76 4.56 -8.99
N THR A 25 0.03 4.07 -7.98
CA THR A 25 0.44 4.39 -6.61
C THR A 25 1.70 3.57 -6.28
N LYS A 26 2.87 4.22 -6.31
CA LYS A 26 4.13 3.60 -5.92
C LYS A 26 4.16 3.42 -4.41
N ILE A 27 4.42 2.20 -3.96
CA ILE A 27 4.61 1.86 -2.56
C ILE A 27 6.09 1.97 -2.25
N ILE A 28 6.44 2.87 -1.35
CA ILE A 28 7.83 3.14 -0.96
C ILE A 28 8.07 2.56 0.41
N ILE A 29 9.05 1.66 0.52
CA ILE A 29 9.47 1.06 1.78
C ILE A 29 10.85 1.60 2.11
N ARG A 30 11.02 2.23 3.28
CA ARG A 30 12.33 2.73 3.72
C ARG A 30 12.60 2.47 5.19
N LEU A 31 13.88 2.50 5.56
CA LEU A 31 14.29 2.59 6.95
C LEU A 31 14.13 4.02 7.44
N GLU A 32 13.42 4.20 8.54
CA GLU A 32 13.20 5.49 9.17
C GLU A 32 13.69 5.43 10.62
N GLU A 33 14.43 6.46 11.06
CA GLU A 33 14.86 6.60 12.44
C GLU A 33 13.94 7.58 13.19
N ARG A 34 13.30 7.11 14.26
CA ARG A 34 12.46 7.94 15.14
C ARG A 34 13.16 8.27 16.45
N ARG A 35 12.44 8.95 17.35
CA ARG A 35 12.91 9.36 18.69
C ARG A 35 13.72 8.26 19.36
N PHE A 36 14.81 8.67 20.02
CA PHE A 36 15.75 7.77 20.70
C PHE A 36 16.49 6.80 19.77
N LYS A 37 16.77 7.22 18.53
CA LYS A 37 17.48 6.40 17.52
C LYS A 37 16.81 5.06 17.23
N LYS A 38 15.49 5.00 17.42
CA LYS A 38 14.73 3.77 17.18
C LYS A 38 14.46 3.65 15.68
N LYS A 39 15.06 2.64 15.07
CA LYS A 39 14.84 2.29 13.66
C LYS A 39 13.49 1.60 13.49
N GLY A 40 12.83 1.91 12.39
CA GLY A 40 11.60 1.25 11.98
C GLY A 40 11.42 1.27 10.48
N THR A 41 10.54 0.41 10.00
CA THR A 41 10.19 0.31 8.59
C THR A 41 9.02 1.25 8.31
N MET A 42 9.22 2.22 7.42
CA MET A 42 8.18 3.10 6.92
C MET A 42 7.67 2.56 5.58
N ILE A 43 6.36 2.51 5.41
CA ILE A 43 5.67 2.07 4.20
C ILE A 43 4.72 3.20 3.78
N GLU A 44 4.97 3.81 2.63
CA GLU A 44 4.18 4.91 2.08
C GLU A 44 3.54 4.52 0.76
N GLY A 45 2.58 5.32 0.29
CA GLY A 45 1.89 5.05 -0.98
C GLY A 45 0.83 3.97 -0.87
N LEU A 46 0.37 3.67 0.35
CA LEU A 46 -0.83 2.85 0.57
C LEU A 46 -2.03 3.79 0.52
N ASN A 47 -2.72 3.88 -0.62
CA ASN A 47 -3.88 4.77 -0.76
C ASN A 47 -4.98 4.38 0.25
N SER A 48 -5.19 5.22 1.27
CA SER A 48 -6.13 4.99 2.38
C SER A 48 -7.60 4.94 1.98
N LYS A 49 -7.96 5.50 0.81
CA LYS A 49 -9.32 5.46 0.27
C LYS A 49 -9.62 4.18 -0.51
N LEU A 50 -8.59 3.51 -1.02
CA LEU A 50 -8.71 2.32 -1.84
C LEU A 50 -8.34 1.04 -1.08
N ASN A 51 -7.49 1.15 -0.06
CA ASN A 51 -6.93 0.01 0.67
C ASN A 51 -7.33 0.05 2.15
N ASP A 52 -7.61 -1.12 2.73
CA ASP A 52 -7.81 -1.28 4.17
C ASP A 52 -6.47 -1.16 4.91
N MET A 53 -6.12 0.07 5.34
CA MET A 53 -4.89 0.34 6.08
C MET A 53 -4.85 -0.32 7.45
N HIS A 54 -6.00 -0.42 8.13
CA HIS A 54 -6.07 -1.01 9.47
C HIS A 54 -5.94 -2.54 9.42
N GLY A 55 -6.56 -3.17 8.43
CA GLY A 55 -6.35 -4.59 8.12
C GLY A 55 -4.90 -4.87 7.76
N THR A 56 -4.34 -4.09 6.82
CA THR A 56 -2.92 -4.21 6.42
C THR A 56 -1.98 -4.06 7.62
N LEU A 57 -2.17 -3.06 8.48
CA LEU A 57 -1.37 -2.90 9.70
C LEU A 57 -1.49 -4.13 10.63
N SER A 58 -2.69 -4.67 10.81
CA SER A 58 -2.94 -5.81 11.70
C SER A 58 -2.24 -7.08 11.21
N GLU A 59 -2.29 -7.33 9.90
CA GLU A 59 -1.57 -8.41 9.22
C GLU A 59 -0.05 -8.27 9.41
N LEU A 60 0.49 -7.08 9.17
CA LEU A 60 1.90 -6.78 9.30
C LEU A 60 2.38 -6.94 10.76
N LYS A 61 1.65 -6.41 11.74
CA LYS A 61 1.99 -6.59 13.16
C LYS A 61 2.00 -8.06 13.57
N ARG A 62 1.03 -8.86 13.08
CA ARG A 62 0.99 -10.30 13.35
C ARG A 62 2.17 -11.04 12.71
N LYS A 63 2.53 -10.69 11.47
CA LYS A 63 3.65 -11.29 10.74
C LYS A 63 5.00 -10.99 11.39
N TYR A 64 5.22 -9.74 11.80
CA TYR A 64 6.51 -9.24 12.29
C TYR A 64 6.64 -9.17 13.81
N ALA A 65 5.59 -9.58 14.55
CA ALA A 65 5.54 -9.57 16.01
C ALA A 65 6.01 -8.23 16.62
N CYS A 66 5.60 -7.11 16.03
CA CYS A 66 6.08 -5.78 16.41
C CYS A 66 4.95 -4.77 16.63
N GLY A 67 5.28 -3.67 17.30
CA GLY A 67 4.41 -2.49 17.36
C GLY A 67 4.39 -1.76 16.03
N GLY A 68 3.30 -1.06 15.76
CA GLY A 68 3.17 -0.25 14.55
C GLY A 68 2.02 0.75 14.62
N THR A 69 2.00 1.67 13.67
CA THR A 69 0.98 2.73 13.57
C THR A 69 0.67 2.98 12.11
N ALA A 70 -0.61 3.06 11.78
CA ALA A 70 -1.09 3.56 10.49
C ALA A 70 -1.51 5.03 10.67
N LYS A 71 -1.14 5.86 9.71
CA LYS A 71 -1.69 7.19 9.47
C LYS A 71 -2.21 7.24 8.02
N ASP A 72 -2.90 8.31 7.69
CA ASP A 72 -3.57 8.48 6.39
C ASP A 72 -2.69 8.22 5.17
N ASP A 73 -1.37 8.47 5.30
CA ASP A 73 -0.41 8.37 4.20
C ASP A 73 0.62 7.24 4.36
N TYR A 74 0.75 6.66 5.55
CA TYR A 74 1.84 5.71 5.84
C TYR A 74 1.54 4.69 6.94
N ILE A 75 2.22 3.55 6.86
CA ILE A 75 2.36 2.58 7.95
C ILE A 75 3.79 2.62 8.47
N PHE A 76 3.95 2.67 9.79
CA PHE A 76 5.24 2.55 10.46
C PHE A 76 5.26 1.31 11.34
N LEU A 77 6.29 0.48 11.19
CA LEU A 77 6.54 -0.71 12.01
C LEU A 77 7.86 -0.58 12.75
N GLN A 78 7.91 -1.09 13.98
CA GLN A 78 9.15 -1.12 14.75
C GLN A 78 10.09 -2.22 14.23
N GLY A 79 11.37 -1.90 14.04
CA GLY A 79 12.37 -2.80 13.46
C GLY A 79 12.57 -2.62 11.95
N ASP A 80 13.70 -3.10 11.44
CA ASP A 80 13.99 -3.15 10.00
C ASP A 80 13.49 -4.48 9.43
N HIS A 81 12.47 -4.41 8.59
CA HIS A 81 11.81 -5.56 7.97
C HIS A 81 11.86 -5.50 6.44
N ARG A 82 12.67 -4.61 5.87
CA ARG A 82 12.71 -4.34 4.42
C ARG A 82 12.95 -5.60 3.58
N ASP A 83 13.78 -6.51 4.06
CA ASP A 83 14.16 -7.74 3.38
C ASP A 83 12.97 -8.64 3.02
N THR A 84 11.95 -8.69 3.87
CA THR A 84 10.76 -9.55 3.69
C THR A 84 9.48 -8.76 3.44
N MET A 85 9.54 -7.42 3.53
CA MET A 85 8.36 -6.56 3.43
C MET A 85 7.72 -6.63 2.05
N LYS A 86 8.54 -6.60 0.98
CA LYS A 86 8.05 -6.70 -0.40
C LYS A 86 7.24 -7.97 -0.63
N GLU A 87 7.77 -9.13 -0.26
CA GLU A 87 7.06 -10.41 -0.39
C GLU A 87 5.74 -10.41 0.42
N THR A 88 5.77 -9.82 1.61
CA THR A 88 4.59 -9.76 2.49
C THR A 88 3.49 -8.90 1.86
N LEU A 89 3.83 -7.73 1.31
CA LEU A 89 2.85 -6.88 0.63
C LEU A 89 2.30 -7.53 -0.64
N VAL A 90 3.14 -8.23 -1.41
CA VAL A 90 2.66 -9.00 -2.58
C VAL A 90 1.62 -10.05 -2.17
N LYS A 91 1.85 -10.77 -1.07
CA LYS A 91 0.88 -11.74 -0.52
C LYS A 91 -0.42 -11.09 -0.03
N LEU A 92 -0.38 -9.82 0.34
CA LEU A 92 -1.56 -9.03 0.73
C LEU A 92 -2.31 -8.44 -0.47
N GLY A 93 -1.84 -8.68 -1.70
CA GLY A 93 -2.51 -8.27 -2.93
C GLY A 93 -1.95 -7.00 -3.57
N PHE A 94 -0.84 -6.46 -3.07
CA PHE A 94 -0.16 -5.33 -3.71
C PHE A 94 0.65 -5.80 -4.93
N ALA A 95 0.64 -5.02 -6.01
CA ALA A 95 1.38 -5.35 -7.22
C ALA A 95 2.89 -5.26 -6.97
N GLU A 96 3.64 -6.31 -7.31
CA GLU A 96 5.09 -6.32 -7.09
C GLU A 96 5.79 -5.17 -7.84
N SER A 97 5.33 -4.85 -9.04
CA SER A 97 5.86 -3.78 -9.89
C SER A 97 5.67 -2.38 -9.33
N SER A 98 4.79 -2.21 -8.33
CA SER A 98 4.57 -0.91 -7.69
C SER A 98 5.36 -0.74 -6.39
N ILE A 99 6.15 -1.72 -5.95
CA ILE A 99 6.88 -1.68 -4.68
C ILE A 99 8.37 -1.36 -4.90
N GLU A 100 8.84 -0.32 -4.23
CA GLU A 100 10.24 0.13 -4.21
C GLU A 100 10.80 0.08 -2.78
N ILE A 101 12.01 -0.46 -2.61
CA ILE A 101 12.69 -0.55 -1.31
C ILE A 101 13.93 0.36 -1.32
N HIS A 102 14.07 1.19 -0.29
CA HIS A 102 15.20 2.10 -0.03
C HIS A 102 15.86 1.79 1.32
#